data_AF-A0A7J8IX97-F1
#
_entry.id   AF-A0A7J8IX97-F1
#
_cell.length_a   1.000
_cell.length_b   1.000
_cell.length_c   1.000
_cell.angle_alpha   90.00
_cell.angle_beta   90.00
_cell.angle_gamma   90.00
#
_symmetry.space_group_name_H-M   'P 1'
#
loop_
_entity.id
_entity.type
_entity.pdbx_description
1 polymer ?
#
loop_
_entity_poly.entity_id
_entity_poly.type
_entity_poly.pdbx_seq_one_letter_code
_entity_poly.pdbx_strand_id
1 'polypeptide(L)'
;MAGHAGVGAPLCSEQFGSQAARSCCAAADGSLQWEAWGWRWWGRSGALGGKPGGRASPPLSRLLAVFLPQGFPDSVSADYLPYQLWDSVQAFASSLSGSLATHAVLLGIGVGNAKASVSAATATWLVKDSTGMLGRIIFAWWKGSKLDCNAKQWRLFADILNDVAMFLEIMAPIYPVCFTMTICISNLAKCIVSVAGGATRAALTMHQARRNNMADVSAKDGSQETLVNLAGLLVSLLMLPLVSDCPSFSLGCFFLLTALHIYANYRAVRALVIETFSLINIQVLPLLFAVPETENQAVELGKGGSRDQMAVLLPNPRS
;
A
#
# COMPACT_ATOMS: atom_id res chain seq x y z
N MET A 1 -14.14 -7.76 62.68
CA MET A 1 -13.50 -6.83 61.72
C MET A 1 -12.84 -7.66 60.64
N ALA A 2 -13.52 -7.85 59.49
CA ALA A 2 -12.92 -8.50 58.32
C ALA A 2 -12.50 -7.38 57.36
N GLY A 3 -11.20 -7.31 57.09
CA GLY A 3 -10.58 -6.24 56.31
C GLY A 3 -10.99 -6.30 54.84
N HIS A 4 -11.42 -5.15 54.33
CA HIS A 4 -11.45 -4.88 52.89
C HIS A 4 -10.02 -4.92 52.36
N ALA A 5 -9.64 -6.00 51.67
CA ALA A 5 -8.46 -6.02 50.83
C ALA A 5 -8.76 -5.15 49.60
N GLY A 6 -8.10 -4.00 49.51
CA GLY A 6 -8.26 -3.06 48.40
C GLY A 6 -7.89 -3.72 47.08
N VAL A 7 -8.80 -3.64 46.11
CA VAL A 7 -8.45 -3.84 44.70
C VAL A 7 -7.46 -2.73 44.36
N GLY A 8 -6.19 -3.11 44.18
CA GLY A 8 -5.11 -2.17 43.87
C GLY A 8 -5.45 -1.34 42.64
N ALA A 9 -4.99 -0.09 42.62
CA ALA A 9 -5.14 0.78 41.46
C ALA A 9 -4.56 0.08 40.21
N PRO A 10 -5.20 0.22 39.04
CA PRO A 10 -4.73 -0.41 37.81
C PRO A 10 -3.30 0.08 37.51
N LEU A 11 -2.36 -0.87 37.37
CA LEU A 11 -0.96 -0.55 37.13
C LEU A 11 -0.71 -0.27 35.64
N CYS A 12 -1.35 -1.05 34.77
CA CYS A 12 -1.25 -0.94 33.32
C CYS A 12 -2.61 -1.28 32.69
N SER A 13 -2.90 -0.73 31.52
CA SER A 13 -4.04 -1.14 30.69
C SER A 13 -3.56 -1.52 29.28
N GLU A 14 -4.00 -2.65 28.77
CA GLU A 14 -3.75 -3.08 27.39
C GLU A 14 -5.05 -2.95 26.57
N GLN A 15 -4.96 -2.35 25.38
CA GLN A 15 -6.09 -2.27 24.45
C GLN A 15 -5.66 -2.84 23.10
N PHE A 16 -6.35 -3.88 22.63
CA PHE A 16 -6.06 -4.50 21.35
C PHE A 16 -7.17 -4.16 20.34
N GLY A 17 -6.84 -3.33 19.34
CA GLY A 17 -7.79 -2.88 18.32
C GLY A 17 -8.93 -2.02 18.89
N SER A 18 -10.16 -2.28 18.46
CA SER A 18 -11.37 -1.55 18.87
C SER A 18 -12.04 -2.05 20.16
N GLN A 19 -11.39 -2.96 20.88
CA GLN A 19 -11.94 -3.56 22.09
C GLN A 19 -11.78 -2.64 23.30
N ALA A 20 -12.53 -2.88 24.38
CA ALA A 20 -12.36 -2.16 25.64
C ALA A 20 -10.98 -2.48 26.25
N ALA A 21 -10.31 -1.46 26.80
CA ALA A 21 -9.02 -1.65 27.45
C ALA A 21 -9.17 -2.59 28.66
N ARG A 22 -8.25 -3.54 28.79
CA ARG A 22 -8.18 -4.49 29.90
C ARG A 22 -7.15 -4.00 30.90
N SER A 23 -7.55 -3.94 32.17
CA SER A 23 -6.66 -3.50 33.25
C SER A 23 -5.89 -4.68 33.85
N CYS A 24 -4.66 -4.40 34.26
CA CYS A 24 -3.79 -5.33 34.97
C CYS A 24 -3.53 -4.82 36.39
N CYS A 25 -3.68 -5.72 37.36
CA CYS A 25 -3.39 -5.47 38.76
C CYS A 25 -2.28 -6.39 39.25
N ALA A 26 -1.43 -5.92 40.15
CA ALA A 26 -0.44 -6.75 40.80
C ALA A 26 -1.10 -7.55 41.92
N ALA A 27 -0.93 -8.86 41.91
CA ALA A 27 -1.28 -9.73 43.00
C ALA A 27 -0.27 -9.60 44.15
N ALA A 28 -0.66 -10.05 45.33
CA ALA A 28 0.15 -9.94 46.55
C ALA A 28 1.49 -10.71 46.49
N ASP A 29 1.63 -11.65 45.56
CA ASP A 29 2.83 -12.43 45.29
C ASP A 29 3.75 -11.79 44.22
N GLY A 30 3.40 -10.59 43.72
CA GLY A 30 4.13 -9.90 42.66
C GLY A 30 3.78 -10.38 41.24
N SER A 31 2.86 -11.33 41.09
CA SER A 31 2.38 -11.76 39.77
C SER A 31 1.39 -10.74 39.19
N LEU A 32 1.38 -10.62 37.86
CA LEU A 32 0.44 -9.75 37.15
C LEU A 32 -0.84 -10.54 36.88
N GLN A 33 -1.97 -10.08 37.45
CA GLN A 33 -3.29 -10.62 37.21
C GLN A 33 -4.08 -9.70 36.31
N TRP A 34 -4.60 -10.29 35.23
CA TRP A 34 -5.40 -9.59 34.25
C TRP A 34 -6.89 -9.88 34.44
N GLU A 35 -7.74 -8.90 34.16
CA GLU A 35 -9.19 -9.12 34.12
C GLU A 35 -9.56 -10.22 33.12
N ALA A 36 -10.49 -11.10 33.49
CA ALA A 36 -10.88 -12.24 32.65
C ALA A 36 -11.68 -11.77 31.42
N TRP A 37 -11.38 -12.33 30.24
CA TRP A 37 -12.11 -12.01 29.02
C TRP A 37 -13.55 -12.51 29.11
N GLY A 38 -14.52 -11.60 29.17
CA GLY A 38 -15.91 -11.95 28.92
C GLY A 38 -16.09 -12.26 27.44
N TRP A 39 -16.16 -13.54 27.06
CA TRP A 39 -16.50 -13.95 25.70
C TRP A 39 -17.96 -13.56 25.41
N ARG A 40 -18.19 -12.30 25.05
CA ARG A 40 -19.49 -11.81 24.56
C ARG A 40 -19.39 -11.53 23.05
N TRP A 41 -18.87 -12.51 22.33
CA TRP A 41 -18.93 -12.55 20.87
C TRP A 41 -20.33 -13.03 20.50
N TRP A 42 -21.12 -12.13 19.93
CA TRP A 42 -22.54 -12.23 19.57
C TRP A 42 -23.58 -12.03 20.69
N GLY A 43 -24.21 -10.85 20.70
CA GLY A 43 -25.50 -10.65 21.34
C GLY A 43 -25.68 -9.25 21.92
N ARG A 44 -26.47 -8.44 21.20
CA ARG A 44 -27.00 -7.11 21.58
C ARG A 44 -26.06 -5.92 21.33
N SER A 45 -26.10 -5.40 20.11
CA SER A 45 -25.99 -3.95 19.91
C SER A 45 -27.22 -3.30 20.54
N GLY A 46 -27.04 -2.73 21.73
CA GLY A 46 -28.03 -1.86 22.36
C GLY A 46 -28.09 -0.52 21.63
N ALA A 47 -29.32 -0.03 21.50
CA ALA A 47 -29.69 1.22 20.85
C ALA A 47 -28.96 2.44 21.46
N LEU A 48 -28.45 3.31 20.58
CA LEU A 48 -28.32 4.74 20.85
C LEU A 48 -28.55 5.51 19.55
N GLY A 49 -29.47 6.46 19.63
CA GLY A 49 -30.07 7.15 18.49
C GLY A 49 -29.11 8.06 17.75
N GLY A 50 -29.18 7.97 16.43
CA GLY A 50 -28.68 8.94 15.45
C GLY A 50 -29.43 8.70 14.15
N LYS A 51 -30.09 9.73 13.62
CA LYS A 51 -30.96 9.67 12.43
C LYS A 51 -30.26 9.02 11.22
N PRO A 52 -30.89 8.08 10.49
CA PRO A 52 -30.31 7.55 9.26
C PRO A 52 -30.77 8.35 8.04
N GLY A 53 -29.84 9.09 7.43
CA GLY A 53 -29.97 9.53 6.04
C GLY A 53 -29.25 8.53 5.12
N GLY A 54 -29.97 7.92 4.18
CA GLY A 54 -29.40 7.14 3.07
C GLY A 54 -29.12 5.66 3.35
N ARG A 55 -30.17 4.83 3.46
CA ARG A 55 -30.03 3.37 3.59
C ARG A 55 -29.65 2.75 2.24
N ALA A 56 -28.36 2.46 2.04
CA ALA A 56 -27.93 1.51 1.02
C ALA A 56 -28.60 0.14 1.27
N SER A 57 -28.98 -0.57 0.21
CA SER A 57 -29.70 -1.84 0.28
C SER A 57 -28.91 -2.90 1.10
N PRO A 58 -29.60 -3.78 1.86
CA PRO A 58 -28.96 -4.73 2.79
C PRO A 58 -27.96 -5.74 2.20
N PRO A 59 -27.92 -6.07 0.89
CA PRO A 59 -26.83 -6.87 0.32
C PRO A 59 -25.60 -6.03 -0.06
N LEU A 60 -25.79 -4.80 -0.56
CA LEU A 60 -24.69 -3.92 -0.95
C LEU A 60 -23.86 -3.50 0.26
N SER A 61 -24.50 -3.21 1.39
CA SER A 61 -23.83 -2.88 2.65
C SER A 61 -23.01 -4.04 3.22
N ARG A 62 -23.46 -5.29 3.03
CA ARG A 62 -22.69 -6.49 3.43
C ARG A 62 -21.50 -6.75 2.52
N LEU A 63 -21.64 -6.52 1.22
CA LEU A 63 -20.52 -6.67 0.28
C LEU A 63 -19.45 -5.61 0.52
N LEU A 64 -19.85 -4.36 0.74
CA LEU A 64 -18.94 -3.27 1.09
C LEU A 64 -18.20 -3.53 2.41
N ALA A 65 -18.85 -4.18 3.39
CA ALA A 65 -18.22 -4.56 4.66
C ALA A 65 -17.08 -5.59 4.51
N VAL A 66 -16.99 -6.32 3.39
CA VAL A 66 -15.87 -7.22 3.10
C VAL A 66 -14.61 -6.40 2.82
N PHE A 67 -14.74 -5.30 2.08
CA PHE A 67 -13.63 -4.52 1.55
C PHE A 67 -13.34 -3.24 2.33
N LEU A 68 -14.29 -2.71 3.10
CA LEU A 68 -14.10 -1.48 3.87
C LEU A 68 -13.85 -1.75 5.36
N PRO A 69 -13.02 -0.92 6.02
CA PRO A 69 -12.81 -1.00 7.47
C PRO A 69 -14.10 -0.79 8.27
N GLN A 70 -14.17 -1.42 9.45
CA GLN A 70 -15.25 -1.24 10.40
C GLN A 70 -15.35 0.23 10.82
N GLY A 71 -16.58 0.77 10.80
CA GLY A 71 -16.81 2.19 11.11
C GLY A 71 -16.44 3.16 9.99
N PHE A 72 -16.20 2.68 8.77
CA PHE A 72 -16.06 3.53 7.59
C PHE A 72 -17.32 4.42 7.40
N PRO A 73 -17.16 5.70 7.01
CA PRO A 73 -15.91 6.38 6.65
C PRO A 73 -15.11 6.92 7.83
N ASP A 74 -15.71 7.07 9.01
CA ASP A 74 -15.11 7.81 10.13
C ASP A 74 -13.95 7.09 10.85
N SER A 75 -13.68 5.83 10.50
CA SER A 75 -12.60 5.03 11.07
C SER A 75 -11.28 5.12 10.30
N VAL A 76 -11.29 5.79 9.14
CA VAL A 76 -10.11 6.00 8.31
C VAL A 76 -9.90 7.47 7.97
N SER A 77 -8.72 7.82 7.44
CA SER A 77 -8.47 9.15 6.89
C SER A 77 -9.31 9.41 5.64
N ALA A 78 -9.59 10.69 5.36
CA ALA A 78 -10.43 11.10 4.23
C ALA A 78 -9.82 10.75 2.85
N ASP A 79 -8.50 10.58 2.78
CA ASP A 79 -7.77 10.18 1.58
C ASP A 79 -7.80 8.67 1.31
N TYR A 80 -8.34 7.84 2.23
CA TYR A 80 -8.36 6.38 2.10
C TYR A 80 -9.03 5.91 0.81
N LEU A 81 -10.30 6.27 0.59
CA LEU A 81 -11.07 5.74 -0.53
C LEU A 81 -10.53 6.24 -1.89
N PRO A 82 -10.24 7.55 -2.08
CA PRO A 82 -9.62 8.01 -3.31
C PRO A 82 -8.28 7.34 -3.61
N TYR A 83 -7.43 7.13 -2.60
CA TYR A 83 -6.18 6.40 -2.76
C TYR A 83 -6.42 4.94 -3.18
N GLN A 84 -7.28 4.21 -2.46
CA GLN A 84 -7.53 2.78 -2.69
C GLN A 84 -8.10 2.50 -4.10
N LEU A 85 -8.93 3.40 -4.62
CA LEU A 85 -9.44 3.29 -5.99
C LEU A 85 -8.31 3.37 -7.04
N TRP A 86 -7.40 4.34 -6.90
CA TRP A 86 -6.28 4.48 -7.82
C TRP A 86 -5.22 3.40 -7.63
N ASP A 87 -4.94 2.99 -6.39
CA ASP A 87 -4.05 1.87 -6.06
C ASP A 87 -4.60 0.54 -6.64
N SER A 88 -5.92 0.35 -6.65
CA SER A 88 -6.56 -0.80 -7.30
C SER A 88 -6.38 -0.79 -8.83
N VAL A 89 -6.53 0.36 -9.48
CA VAL A 89 -6.27 0.49 -10.94
C VAL A 89 -4.80 0.22 -11.23
N GLN A 90 -3.91 0.76 -10.41
CA GLN A 90 -2.46 0.54 -10.50
C GLN A 90 -2.15 -0.97 -10.36
N ALA A 91 -2.59 -1.62 -9.29
CA ALA A 91 -2.35 -3.04 -9.04
C ALA A 91 -2.90 -3.93 -10.17
N PHE A 92 -4.08 -3.60 -10.72
CA PHE A 92 -4.64 -4.29 -11.87
C PHE A 92 -3.73 -4.21 -13.10
N ALA A 93 -3.27 -3.00 -13.45
CA ALA A 93 -2.36 -2.79 -14.57
C ALA A 93 -1.04 -3.54 -14.39
N SER A 94 -0.45 -3.46 -13.18
CA SER A 94 0.78 -4.19 -12.85
C SER A 94 0.60 -5.70 -12.92
N SER A 95 -0.58 -6.23 -12.56
CA SER A 95 -0.88 -7.67 -12.63
C SER A 95 -0.89 -8.20 -14.07
N LEU A 96 -1.49 -7.43 -14.99
CA LEU A 96 -1.48 -7.75 -16.42
C LEU A 96 -0.07 -7.66 -17.02
N SER A 97 0.66 -6.57 -16.74
CA SER A 97 2.06 -6.43 -17.16
C SER A 97 2.94 -7.55 -16.61
N GLY A 98 2.73 -7.94 -15.36
CA GLY A 98 3.44 -9.06 -14.72
C GLY A 98 3.16 -10.40 -15.40
N SER A 99 1.95 -10.59 -15.92
CA SER A 99 1.59 -11.80 -16.69
C SER A 99 2.29 -11.86 -18.04
N LEU A 100 2.39 -10.72 -18.76
CA LEU A 100 3.18 -10.61 -19.99
C LEU A 100 4.66 -10.91 -19.74
N ALA A 101 5.23 -10.33 -18.69
CA ALA A 101 6.62 -10.55 -18.30
C ALA A 101 6.88 -12.01 -17.92
N THR A 102 5.98 -12.63 -17.15
CA THR A 102 6.07 -14.06 -16.79
C THR A 102 6.01 -14.94 -18.04
N HIS A 103 5.10 -14.68 -18.97
CA HIS A 103 5.01 -15.41 -20.24
C HIS A 103 6.32 -15.33 -21.03
N ALA A 104 6.90 -14.13 -21.16
CA ALA A 104 8.18 -13.94 -21.84
C ALA A 104 9.33 -14.70 -21.15
N VAL A 105 9.41 -14.67 -19.82
CA VAL A 105 10.42 -15.42 -19.06
C VAL A 105 10.27 -16.93 -19.29
N LEU A 106 9.04 -17.46 -19.31
CA LEU A 106 8.79 -18.88 -19.58
C LEU A 106 9.26 -19.27 -20.99
N LEU A 107 8.97 -18.44 -22.00
CA LEU A 107 9.49 -18.64 -23.36
C LEU A 107 11.03 -18.62 -23.38
N GLY A 108 11.65 -17.65 -22.72
CA GLY A 108 13.11 -17.52 -22.68
C GLY A 108 13.83 -18.66 -21.95
N ILE A 109 13.18 -19.28 -20.96
CA ILE A 109 13.66 -20.49 -20.29
C ILE A 109 13.54 -21.74 -21.17
N GLY A 110 12.75 -21.68 -22.24
CA GLY A 110 12.57 -22.76 -23.20
C GLY A 110 11.32 -23.59 -23.01
N VAL A 111 10.30 -23.07 -22.30
CA VAL A 111 8.99 -23.72 -22.24
C VAL A 111 8.43 -23.85 -23.67
N GLY A 112 8.03 -25.07 -24.05
CA GLY A 112 7.59 -25.39 -25.42
C GLY A 112 8.71 -25.89 -26.35
N ASN A 113 9.97 -25.86 -25.93
CA ASN A 113 11.08 -26.42 -26.71
C ASN A 113 11.48 -27.82 -26.21
N ALA A 114 11.31 -28.84 -27.05
CA ALA A 114 11.63 -30.23 -26.71
C ALA A 114 13.11 -30.49 -26.37
N LYS A 115 14.02 -29.59 -26.78
CA LYS A 115 15.45 -29.65 -26.46
C LYS A 115 15.83 -28.88 -25.19
N ALA A 116 14.90 -28.15 -24.59
CA ALA A 116 15.17 -27.39 -23.37
C ALA A 116 15.37 -28.34 -22.19
N SER A 117 16.42 -28.09 -21.41
CA SER A 117 16.72 -28.87 -20.22
C SER A 117 15.94 -28.34 -19.02
N VAL A 118 15.13 -29.22 -18.41
CA VAL A 118 14.43 -28.92 -17.15
C VAL A 118 15.42 -28.59 -16.03
N SER A 119 16.60 -29.23 -16.00
CA SER A 119 17.62 -28.93 -14.99
C SER A 119 18.25 -27.56 -15.19
N ALA A 120 18.51 -27.15 -16.44
CA ALA A 120 19.01 -25.81 -16.77
C ALA A 120 17.98 -24.71 -16.46
N ALA A 121 16.71 -24.97 -16.76
CA ALA A 121 15.60 -24.10 -16.39
C ALA A 121 15.52 -23.93 -14.87
N THR A 122 15.59 -25.03 -14.13
CA THR A 122 15.57 -25.04 -12.66
C THR A 122 16.77 -24.27 -12.08
N ALA A 123 17.97 -24.49 -12.60
CA ALA A 123 19.18 -23.78 -12.17
C ALA A 123 19.04 -22.26 -12.39
N THR A 124 18.50 -21.86 -13.55
CA THR A 124 18.20 -20.45 -13.86
C THR A 124 17.24 -19.83 -12.85
N TRP A 125 16.16 -20.53 -12.48
CA TRP A 125 15.24 -20.08 -11.42
C TRP A 125 15.91 -19.94 -10.06
N LEU A 126 16.69 -20.93 -9.64
CA LEU A 126 17.40 -20.90 -8.36
C LEU A 126 18.39 -19.74 -8.28
N VAL A 127 19.16 -19.49 -9.33
CA VAL A 127 20.11 -18.37 -9.37
C VAL A 127 19.35 -17.04 -9.31
N LYS A 128 18.30 -16.88 -10.13
CA LYS A 128 17.45 -15.69 -10.15
C LYS A 128 16.88 -15.36 -8.76
N ASP A 129 16.32 -16.36 -8.09
CA ASP A 129 15.70 -16.18 -6.78
C ASP A 129 16.74 -15.93 -5.68
N SER A 130 17.87 -16.63 -5.71
CA SER A 130 18.97 -16.42 -4.77
C SER A 130 19.51 -14.99 -4.85
N THR A 131 19.76 -14.47 -6.07
CA THR A 131 20.21 -13.09 -6.27
C THR A 131 19.19 -12.08 -5.74
N GLY A 132 17.90 -12.29 -6.03
CA GLY A 132 16.83 -11.42 -5.54
C GLY A 132 16.70 -11.42 -4.01
N MET A 133 16.74 -12.61 -3.39
CA MET A 133 16.65 -12.78 -1.94
C MET A 133 17.84 -12.18 -1.19
N LEU A 134 19.07 -12.33 -1.70
CA LEU A 134 20.24 -11.67 -1.11
C LEU A 134 20.12 -10.15 -1.25
N GLY A 135 19.72 -9.68 -2.43
CA GLY A 135 19.54 -8.26 -2.70
C GLY A 135 18.53 -7.56 -1.80
N ARG A 136 17.36 -8.17 -1.56
CA ARG A 136 16.37 -7.60 -0.63
C ARG A 136 16.86 -7.53 0.81
N ILE A 137 17.63 -8.51 1.28
CA ILE A 137 18.21 -8.50 2.64
C ILE A 137 19.19 -7.33 2.76
N ILE A 138 20.11 -7.20 1.79
CA ILE A 138 21.09 -6.12 1.75
C ILE A 138 20.41 -4.75 1.67
N PHE A 139 19.40 -4.62 0.80
CA PHE A 139 18.66 -3.37 0.63
C PHE A 139 17.88 -2.98 1.89
N ALA A 140 17.20 -3.93 2.53
CA ALA A 140 16.48 -3.69 3.78
C ALA A 140 17.43 -3.24 4.89
N TRP A 141 18.59 -3.87 5.02
CA TRP A 141 19.63 -3.45 5.97
C TRP A 141 20.16 -2.04 5.66
N TRP A 142 20.39 -1.72 4.38
CA TRP A 142 21.00 -0.45 3.98
C TRP A 142 20.05 0.75 4.02
N LYS A 143 18.77 0.57 3.65
CA LYS A 143 17.80 1.66 3.45
C LYS A 143 16.55 1.59 4.30
N GLY A 144 16.31 0.48 5.02
CA GLY A 144 15.04 0.21 5.71
C GLY A 144 14.56 1.32 6.65
N SER A 145 15.46 1.99 7.37
CA SER A 145 15.13 3.03 8.36
C SER A 145 14.65 4.38 7.78
N LYS A 146 14.60 4.53 6.45
CA LYS A 146 14.22 5.79 5.78
C LYS A 146 13.09 5.61 4.76
N LEU A 147 12.54 4.40 4.63
CA LEU A 147 11.54 4.10 3.60
C LEU A 147 10.17 4.72 3.91
N ASP A 148 9.80 4.77 5.18
CA ASP A 148 8.57 5.37 5.69
C ASP A 148 8.60 6.90 5.66
N CYS A 149 9.75 7.53 5.97
CA CYS A 149 9.91 8.99 5.97
C CYS A 149 9.57 9.66 4.62
N ASN A 150 9.76 8.96 3.50
CA ASN A 150 9.53 9.48 2.15
C ASN A 150 8.56 8.59 1.36
N ALA A 151 7.48 8.11 2.01
CA ALA A 151 6.61 7.09 1.46
C ALA A 151 6.07 7.41 0.04
N LYS A 152 5.69 8.67 -0.22
CA LYS A 152 5.24 9.12 -1.56
C LYS A 152 6.31 8.94 -2.64
N GLN A 153 7.55 9.35 -2.35
CA GLN A 153 8.66 9.25 -3.29
C GLN A 153 9.03 7.79 -3.53
N TRP A 154 9.08 6.99 -2.47
CA TRP A 154 9.41 5.57 -2.55
C TRP A 154 8.37 4.77 -3.33
N ARG A 155 7.08 5.13 -3.24
CA ARG A 155 6.03 4.53 -4.09
C ARG A 155 6.27 4.79 -5.57
N LEU A 156 6.43 6.06 -5.96
CA LEU A 156 6.69 6.42 -7.37
C LEU A 156 7.98 5.76 -7.89
N PHE A 157 9.05 5.77 -7.09
CA PHE A 157 10.31 5.12 -7.45
C PHE A 157 10.17 3.60 -7.59
N ALA A 158 9.52 2.93 -6.64
CA ALA A 158 9.34 1.49 -6.64
C ALA A 158 8.53 1.03 -7.85
N ASP A 159 7.48 1.77 -8.21
CA ASP A 159 6.63 1.41 -9.35
C ASP A 159 7.33 1.61 -10.69
N ILE A 160 8.10 2.69 -10.86
CA ILE A 160 8.97 2.87 -12.04
C ILE A 160 10.01 1.75 -12.13
N LEU A 161 10.64 1.38 -11.00
CA LEU A 161 11.62 0.30 -10.95
C LEU A 161 10.98 -1.06 -11.29
N ASN A 162 9.73 -1.30 -10.87
CA ASN A 162 8.97 -2.48 -11.21
C ASN A 162 8.67 -2.57 -12.71
N ASP A 163 8.26 -1.45 -13.32
CA ASP A 163 8.03 -1.37 -14.76
C ASP A 163 9.30 -1.63 -15.57
N VAL A 164 10.45 -1.07 -15.14
CA VAL A 164 11.75 -1.38 -15.75
C VAL A 164 12.09 -2.87 -15.62
N ALA A 165 11.84 -3.47 -14.46
CA ALA A 165 12.11 -4.89 -14.24
C ALA A 165 11.24 -5.77 -15.16
N MET A 166 9.94 -5.51 -15.24
CA MET A 166 9.03 -6.22 -16.15
C MET A 166 9.44 -6.03 -17.62
N PHE A 167 9.87 -4.84 -18.01
CA PHE A 167 10.39 -4.59 -19.35
C PHE A 167 11.65 -5.43 -19.66
N LEU A 168 12.59 -5.51 -18.72
CA LEU A 168 13.78 -6.36 -18.85
C LEU A 168 13.40 -7.84 -19.05
N GLU A 169 12.39 -8.34 -18.33
CA GLU A 169 11.88 -9.70 -18.50
C GLU A 169 11.22 -9.95 -19.85
N ILE A 170 10.43 -8.99 -20.35
CA ILE A 170 9.80 -9.07 -21.67
C ILE A 170 10.86 -9.09 -22.78
N MET A 171 11.94 -8.32 -22.61
CA MET A 171 13.02 -8.23 -23.57
C MET A 171 14.04 -9.37 -23.47
N ALA A 172 14.13 -10.05 -22.31
CA ALA A 172 15.15 -11.06 -22.05
C ALA A 172 15.24 -12.16 -23.13
N PRO A 173 14.14 -12.71 -23.67
CA PRO A 173 14.19 -13.75 -24.69
C PRO A 173 14.89 -13.33 -26.00
N ILE A 174 14.98 -12.02 -26.27
CA ILE A 174 15.64 -11.48 -27.48
C ILE A 174 17.17 -11.60 -27.35
N TYR A 175 17.70 -11.67 -26.13
CA TYR A 175 19.12 -11.72 -25.84
C TYR A 175 19.51 -13.01 -25.10
N PRO A 176 19.43 -14.20 -25.74
CA PRO A 176 19.58 -15.49 -25.08
C PRO A 176 20.93 -15.67 -24.36
N VAL A 177 22.00 -15.06 -24.87
CA VAL A 177 23.34 -15.11 -24.25
C VAL A 177 23.37 -14.47 -22.86
N CYS A 178 22.59 -13.41 -22.67
CA CYS A 178 22.51 -12.65 -21.42
C CYS A 178 21.23 -12.93 -20.64
N PHE A 179 20.44 -13.94 -21.02
CA PHE A 179 19.11 -14.18 -20.49
C PHE A 179 19.09 -14.32 -18.96
N THR A 180 19.88 -15.25 -18.42
CA THR A 180 19.97 -15.50 -16.97
C THR A 180 20.39 -14.24 -16.21
N MET A 181 21.40 -13.52 -16.71
CA MET A 181 21.84 -12.27 -16.09
C MET A 181 20.73 -11.21 -16.08
N THR A 182 20.00 -11.08 -17.19
CA THR A 182 18.92 -10.08 -17.34
C THR A 182 17.77 -10.35 -16.37
N ILE A 183 17.30 -11.60 -16.29
CA ILE A 183 16.22 -11.94 -15.35
C ILE A 183 16.68 -11.88 -13.89
N CYS A 184 17.96 -12.12 -13.58
CA CYS A 184 18.51 -11.92 -12.23
C CYS A 184 18.48 -10.44 -11.83
N ILE A 185 18.87 -9.53 -12.73
CA ILE A 185 18.81 -8.08 -12.51
C ILE A 185 17.35 -7.62 -12.34
N SER A 186 16.44 -8.11 -13.19
CA SER A 186 15.00 -7.85 -13.03
C SER A 186 14.49 -8.31 -11.66
N ASN A 187 14.77 -9.56 -11.29
CA ASN A 187 14.26 -10.12 -10.04
C ASN A 187 14.85 -9.43 -8.81
N LEU A 188 16.11 -9.00 -8.88
CA LEU A 188 16.73 -8.13 -7.89
C LEU A 188 15.96 -6.82 -7.75
N ALA A 189 15.66 -6.15 -8.86
CA ALA A 189 14.87 -4.92 -8.87
C ALA A 189 13.48 -5.15 -8.25
N LYS A 190 12.74 -6.19 -8.65
CA LYS A 190 11.43 -6.56 -8.05
C LYS A 190 11.52 -6.86 -6.56
N CYS A 191 12.60 -7.49 -6.11
CA CYS A 191 12.83 -7.76 -4.70
C CYS A 191 13.06 -6.47 -3.89
N ILE A 192 13.75 -5.47 -4.47
CA ILE A 192 13.89 -4.12 -3.89
C ILE A 192 12.54 -3.41 -3.84
N VAL A 193 11.77 -3.45 -4.93
CA VAL A 193 10.40 -2.91 -5.01
C VAL A 193 9.53 -3.50 -3.92
N SER A 194 9.58 -4.81 -3.70
CA SER A 194 8.81 -5.49 -2.65
C SER A 194 9.12 -4.96 -1.25
N VAL A 195 10.39 -4.66 -0.94
CA VAL A 195 10.77 -4.08 0.36
C VAL A 195 10.27 -2.65 0.50
N ALA A 196 10.47 -1.81 -0.53
CA ALA A 196 10.00 -0.43 -0.53
C ALA A 196 8.46 -0.35 -0.46
N GLY A 197 7.77 -1.15 -1.27
CA GLY A 197 6.31 -1.26 -1.27
C GLY A 197 5.76 -1.71 0.08
N GLY A 198 6.36 -2.73 0.70
CA GLY A 198 5.96 -3.18 2.04
C GLY A 198 6.12 -2.10 3.13
N ALA A 199 7.26 -1.40 3.14
CA ALA A 199 7.52 -0.34 4.11
C ALA A 199 6.59 0.86 3.92
N THR A 200 6.38 1.31 2.67
CA THR A 200 5.49 2.44 2.36
C THR A 200 4.01 2.11 2.60
N ARG A 201 3.59 0.88 2.33
CA ARG A 201 2.24 0.39 2.66
C ARG A 201 2.01 0.35 4.16
N ALA A 202 2.99 -0.07 4.95
CA ALA A 202 2.90 -0.04 6.41
C ALA A 202 2.75 1.40 6.95
N ALA A 203 3.57 2.32 6.45
CA ALA A 203 3.48 3.75 6.80
C ALA A 203 2.11 4.34 6.41
N LEU A 204 1.58 3.96 5.25
CA LEU A 204 0.27 4.42 4.80
C LEU A 204 -0.88 3.83 5.63
N THR A 205 -0.81 2.55 5.97
CA THR A 205 -1.80 1.89 6.85
C THR A 205 -1.85 2.59 8.20
N MET A 206 -0.68 2.98 8.74
CA MET A 206 -0.59 3.76 9.97
C MET A 206 -1.25 5.14 9.82
N HIS A 207 -0.97 5.86 8.73
CA HIS A 207 -1.59 7.16 8.44
C HIS A 207 -3.12 7.07 8.27
N GLN A 208 -3.59 5.98 7.65
CA GLN A 208 -4.99 5.78 7.33
C GLN A 208 -5.83 5.31 8.52
N ALA A 209 -5.23 4.65 9.51
CA ALA A 209 -5.94 4.20 10.71
C ALA A 209 -6.24 5.37 11.67
N ARG A 210 -7.52 5.67 11.93
CA ARG A 210 -7.93 6.79 12.80
C ARG A 210 -8.53 6.37 14.14
N ARG A 211 -8.77 5.07 14.36
CA ARG A 211 -9.40 4.55 15.59
C ARG A 211 -8.67 3.33 16.17
N ASN A 212 -7.34 3.38 16.23
CA ASN A 212 -6.50 2.25 16.64
C ASN A 212 -6.83 0.95 15.88
N ASN A 213 -7.21 1.10 14.60
CA ASN A 213 -7.76 0.04 13.74
C ASN A 213 -6.79 -0.38 12.63
N MET A 214 -5.47 -0.23 12.84
CA MET A 214 -4.44 -0.53 11.83
C MET A 214 -4.56 -1.95 11.26
N ALA A 215 -4.84 -2.95 12.12
CA ALA A 215 -5.00 -4.33 11.69
C ALA A 215 -6.20 -4.52 10.74
N ASP A 216 -7.32 -3.84 11.02
CA ASP A 216 -8.51 -3.90 10.16
C ASP A 216 -8.24 -3.18 8.84
N VAL A 217 -7.64 -1.98 8.87
CA VAL A 217 -7.23 -1.26 7.65
C VAL A 217 -6.32 -2.13 6.77
N SER A 218 -5.30 -2.76 7.36
CA SER A 218 -4.37 -3.65 6.66
C SER A 218 -5.07 -4.89 6.07
N ALA A 219 -5.97 -5.52 6.83
CA ALA A 219 -6.70 -6.69 6.35
C ALA A 219 -7.64 -6.35 5.17
N LYS A 220 -8.23 -5.15 5.19
CA LYS A 220 -9.11 -4.65 4.14
C LYS A 220 -8.35 -4.25 2.89
N ASP A 221 -7.23 -3.57 3.05
CA ASP A 221 -6.26 -3.29 1.97
C ASP A 221 -5.82 -4.59 1.29
N GLY A 222 -5.38 -5.60 2.06
CA GLY A 222 -4.99 -6.90 1.53
C GLY A 222 -6.13 -7.65 0.81
N SER A 223 -7.37 -7.51 1.27
CA SER A 223 -8.55 -8.09 0.60
C SER A 223 -8.85 -7.40 -0.74
N GLN A 224 -8.69 -6.07 -0.80
CA GLN A 224 -8.86 -5.30 -2.04
C GLN A 224 -7.77 -5.68 -3.06
N GLU A 225 -6.51 -5.71 -2.64
CA GLU A 225 -5.39 -6.15 -3.48
C GLU A 225 -5.61 -7.58 -4.01
N THR A 226 -6.07 -8.50 -3.16
CA THR A 226 -6.36 -9.89 -3.56
C THR A 226 -7.45 -9.95 -4.63
N LEU A 227 -8.54 -9.20 -4.46
CA LEU A 227 -9.63 -9.15 -5.45
C LEU A 227 -9.12 -8.61 -6.80
N VAL A 228 -8.34 -7.53 -6.76
CA VAL A 228 -7.76 -6.92 -7.96
C VAL A 228 -6.82 -7.89 -8.68
N ASN A 229 -5.96 -8.59 -7.93
CA ASN A 229 -5.07 -9.61 -8.49
C ASN A 229 -5.84 -10.78 -9.09
N LEU A 230 -6.94 -11.23 -8.46
CA LEU A 230 -7.81 -12.25 -9.03
C LEU A 230 -8.43 -11.79 -10.36
N ALA A 231 -8.91 -10.55 -10.42
CA ALA A 231 -9.42 -9.98 -11.67
C ALA A 231 -8.32 -9.90 -12.74
N GLY A 232 -7.12 -9.48 -12.36
CA GLY A 232 -5.93 -9.46 -13.23
C GLY A 232 -5.62 -10.84 -13.80
N LEU A 233 -5.61 -11.89 -12.96
CA LEU A 233 -5.39 -13.27 -13.40
C LEU A 233 -6.45 -13.73 -14.41
N LEU A 234 -7.73 -13.46 -14.17
CA LEU A 234 -8.81 -13.83 -15.08
C LEU A 234 -8.69 -13.13 -16.43
N VAL A 235 -8.35 -11.84 -16.44
CA VAL A 235 -8.14 -11.09 -17.67
C VAL A 235 -6.89 -11.56 -18.40
N SER A 236 -5.79 -11.83 -17.68
CA SER A 236 -4.57 -12.39 -18.25
C SER A 236 -4.80 -13.75 -18.91
N LEU A 237 -5.66 -14.61 -18.35
CA LEU A 237 -5.99 -15.91 -18.94
C LEU A 237 -6.64 -15.77 -20.33
N LEU A 238 -7.43 -14.71 -20.53
CA LEU A 238 -8.06 -14.39 -21.82
C LEU A 238 -7.11 -13.63 -22.75
N MET A 239 -6.28 -12.74 -22.19
CA MET A 239 -5.37 -11.88 -22.94
C MET A 239 -4.17 -12.64 -23.50
N LEU A 240 -3.54 -13.52 -22.72
CA LEU A 240 -2.28 -14.17 -23.07
C LEU A 240 -2.33 -14.96 -24.40
N PRO A 241 -3.37 -15.78 -24.68
CA PRO A 241 -3.47 -16.47 -25.97
C PRO A 241 -3.63 -15.54 -27.18
N LEU A 242 -4.13 -14.31 -26.97
CA LEU A 242 -4.31 -13.33 -28.05
C LEU A 242 -3.00 -12.58 -28.38
N VAL A 243 -2.08 -12.51 -27.42
CA VAL A 243 -0.81 -11.78 -27.57
C VAL A 243 0.40 -12.70 -27.77
N SER A 244 0.28 -14.00 -27.48
CA SER A 244 1.41 -14.94 -27.41
C SER A 244 2.20 -15.05 -28.71
N ASP A 245 1.52 -14.99 -29.85
CA ASP A 245 2.12 -15.17 -31.18
C ASP A 245 2.58 -13.84 -31.81
N CYS A 246 2.31 -12.71 -31.16
CA CYS A 246 2.57 -11.37 -31.68
C CYS A 246 3.39 -10.53 -30.68
N PRO A 247 4.73 -10.67 -30.66
CA PRO A 247 5.59 -9.94 -29.71
C PRO A 247 5.41 -8.42 -29.74
N SER A 248 5.22 -7.83 -30.92
CA SER A 248 4.96 -6.39 -31.06
C SER A 248 3.64 -5.96 -30.41
N PHE A 249 2.60 -6.81 -30.50
CA PHE A 249 1.31 -6.54 -29.87
C PHE A 249 1.39 -6.70 -28.35
N SER A 250 2.09 -7.73 -27.87
CA SER A 250 2.41 -7.90 -26.44
C SER A 250 3.16 -6.67 -25.89
N LEU A 251 4.17 -6.17 -26.62
CA LEU A 251 4.94 -4.99 -26.23
C LEU A 251 4.07 -3.72 -26.23
N GLY A 252 3.19 -3.57 -27.23
CA GLY A 252 2.21 -2.47 -27.26
C GLY A 252 1.26 -2.51 -26.06
N CYS A 253 0.73 -3.69 -25.71
CA CYS A 253 -0.08 -3.88 -24.51
C CYS A 253 0.68 -3.52 -23.24
N PHE A 254 1.94 -3.96 -23.13
CA PHE A 254 2.81 -3.63 -21.99
C PHE A 254 2.98 -2.11 -21.84
N PHE A 255 3.32 -1.38 -22.91
CA PHE A 255 3.49 0.07 -22.83
C PHE A 255 2.19 0.81 -22.45
N LEU A 256 1.04 0.36 -22.96
CA LEU A 256 -0.26 0.91 -22.58
C LEU A 256 -0.56 0.67 -21.10
N LEU A 257 -0.30 -0.55 -20.60
CA LEU A 257 -0.48 -0.92 -19.21
C LEU A 257 0.50 -0.17 -18.30
N THR A 258 1.75 0.02 -18.69
CA THR A 258 2.74 0.83 -17.97
C THR A 258 2.32 2.30 -17.89
N ALA A 259 1.80 2.88 -18.98
CA ALA A 259 1.27 4.25 -18.94
C ALA A 259 0.09 4.37 -17.96
N LEU A 260 -0.83 3.41 -17.98
CA LEU A 260 -1.94 3.34 -17.01
C LEU A 260 -1.43 3.16 -15.57
N HIS A 261 -0.45 2.28 -15.35
CA HIS A 261 0.16 1.99 -14.06
C HIS A 261 0.78 3.26 -13.44
N ILE A 262 1.64 3.96 -14.18
CA ILE A 262 2.28 5.20 -13.72
C ILE A 262 1.26 6.31 -13.49
N TYR A 263 0.28 6.46 -14.38
CA TYR A 263 -0.79 7.45 -14.21
C TYR A 263 -1.63 7.17 -12.96
N ALA A 264 -2.04 5.92 -12.74
CA ALA A 264 -2.81 5.52 -11.58
C ALA A 264 -2.01 5.75 -10.29
N ASN A 265 -0.71 5.43 -10.26
CA ASN A 265 0.14 5.71 -9.11
C ASN A 265 0.26 7.20 -8.81
N TYR A 266 0.47 8.01 -9.85
CA TYR A 266 0.50 9.47 -9.70
C TYR A 266 -0.79 10.00 -9.08
N ARG A 267 -1.96 9.50 -9.52
CA ARG A 267 -3.26 9.87 -8.96
C ARG A 267 -3.43 9.36 -7.52
N ALA A 268 -2.99 8.14 -7.20
CA ALA A 268 -3.02 7.59 -5.85
C ALA A 268 -2.17 8.44 -4.90
N VAL A 269 -0.92 8.75 -5.27
CA VAL A 269 0.00 9.55 -4.46
C VAL A 269 -0.50 10.99 -4.27
N ARG A 270 -1.16 11.57 -5.28
CA ARG A 270 -1.81 12.89 -5.17
C ARG A 270 -3.02 12.89 -4.24
N ALA A 271 -3.73 11.78 -4.13
CA ALA A 271 -4.86 11.67 -3.20
C ALA A 271 -4.39 11.70 -1.74
N LEU A 272 -3.16 11.24 -1.45
CA LEU A 272 -2.62 11.14 -0.09
C LEU A 272 -2.33 12.52 0.53
N VAL A 273 -2.89 12.76 1.71
CA VAL A 273 -2.68 13.97 2.53
C VAL A 273 -1.82 13.60 3.73
N ILE A 274 -0.53 13.32 3.50
CA ILE A 274 0.44 13.01 4.56
C ILE A 274 1.11 14.31 5.01
N GLU A 275 1.10 14.59 6.33
CA GLU A 275 1.61 15.84 6.94
C GLU A 275 3.15 15.93 6.98
N THR A 276 3.88 14.88 6.63
CA THR A 276 5.34 14.96 6.50
C THR A 276 5.72 15.71 5.22
N PHE A 277 6.49 16.80 5.41
CA PHE A 277 7.09 17.64 4.37
C PHE A 277 7.84 16.79 3.33
N SER A 278 7.14 16.30 2.30
CA SER A 278 7.80 15.71 1.15
C SER A 278 8.33 16.85 0.29
N LEU A 279 9.64 16.93 0.11
CA LEU A 279 10.36 17.76 -0.86
C LEU A 279 10.01 17.40 -2.32
N ILE A 280 8.77 17.03 -2.60
CA ILE A 280 8.23 16.93 -3.94
C ILE A 280 7.68 18.33 -4.26
N ASN A 281 8.60 19.27 -4.41
CA ASN A 281 8.31 20.39 -5.28
C ASN A 281 8.27 19.80 -6.69
N ILE A 282 7.11 19.92 -7.33
CA ILE A 282 6.73 19.32 -8.60
C ILE A 282 7.62 19.92 -9.71
N GLN A 283 8.89 19.50 -9.80
CA GLN A 283 9.84 20.01 -10.80
C GLN A 283 10.49 18.92 -11.65
N VAL A 284 10.33 17.64 -11.31
CA VAL A 284 10.96 16.55 -12.09
C VAL A 284 9.97 15.81 -13.01
N LEU A 285 8.65 16.01 -12.87
CA LEU A 285 7.62 15.32 -13.66
C LEU A 285 6.95 16.09 -14.82
N PRO A 286 7.01 17.44 -14.95
CA PRO A 286 6.38 18.14 -16.08
C PRO A 286 6.96 17.76 -17.46
N LEU A 287 8.12 17.11 -17.53
CA LEU A 287 8.76 16.70 -18.77
C LEU A 287 8.19 15.40 -19.38
N LEU A 288 7.47 14.57 -18.60
CA LEU A 288 6.94 13.30 -19.11
C LEU A 288 5.41 13.31 -19.33
N PHE A 289 4.66 14.17 -18.63
CA PHE A 289 3.19 14.21 -18.72
C PHE A 289 2.65 15.63 -18.55
N ALA A 290 2.78 16.46 -19.59
CA ALA A 290 2.09 17.74 -19.66
C ALA A 290 0.59 17.52 -19.94
N VAL A 291 -0.20 17.33 -18.89
CA VAL A 291 -1.66 17.51 -18.92
C VAL A 291 -1.98 18.74 -18.06
N PRO A 292 -2.55 19.82 -18.61
CA PRO A 292 -2.90 20.99 -17.83
C PRO A 292 -4.14 20.68 -16.97
N GLU A 293 -3.97 20.55 -15.66
CA GLU A 293 -5.09 20.58 -14.70
C GLU A 293 -5.23 21.98 -14.13
N THR A 294 -6.42 22.55 -14.32
CA THR A 294 -6.88 23.84 -13.81
C THR A 294 -6.91 23.87 -12.28
N GLU A 295 -6.35 24.93 -11.70
CA GLU A 295 -6.39 25.27 -10.28
C GLU A 295 -7.81 25.27 -9.72
N ASN A 296 -8.04 24.56 -8.63
CA ASN A 296 -9.10 24.91 -7.70
C ASN A 296 -8.78 24.39 -6.28
N GLN A 297 -7.73 24.96 -5.66
CA GLN A 297 -7.55 24.92 -4.20
C GLN A 297 -6.91 26.24 -3.73
N ALA A 298 -7.71 27.31 -3.72
CA ALA A 298 -7.36 28.56 -3.06
C ALA A 298 -8.61 29.24 -2.50
N VAL A 299 -9.42 28.53 -1.70
CA VAL A 299 -10.43 29.16 -0.83
C VAL A 299 -10.59 28.32 0.44
N GLU A 300 -9.70 28.48 1.43
CA GLU A 300 -10.07 28.34 2.86
C GLU A 300 -8.99 28.81 3.86
N LEU A 301 -8.21 29.84 3.54
CA LEU A 301 -7.32 30.51 4.51
C LEU A 301 -7.46 32.03 4.46
N GLY A 302 -8.70 32.54 4.52
CA GLY A 302 -8.91 33.97 4.35
C GLY A 302 -10.28 34.53 4.73
N LYS A 303 -10.96 34.02 5.77
CA LYS A 303 -12.06 34.76 6.42
C LYS A 303 -12.13 34.45 7.92
N GLY A 304 -11.40 35.24 8.71
CA GLY A 304 -11.43 35.14 10.16
C GLY A 304 -10.42 36.05 10.83
N GLY A 305 -10.42 37.35 10.48
CA GLY A 305 -9.53 38.33 11.07
C GLY A 305 -10.16 39.72 11.00
N SER A 306 -11.01 40.03 11.99
CA SER A 306 -11.59 41.36 12.16
C SER A 306 -10.45 42.36 12.35
N ARG A 307 -10.42 43.39 11.51
CA ARG A 307 -9.69 44.63 11.76
C ARG A 307 -10.30 45.26 13.01
N ASP A 308 -9.58 45.22 14.12
CA ASP A 308 -9.50 46.28 15.12
C ASP A 308 -8.55 45.82 16.23
N GLN A 309 -7.77 46.77 16.75
CA GLN A 309 -6.70 46.63 17.76
C GLN A 309 -5.30 46.38 17.20
N MET A 310 -4.73 47.42 16.61
CA MET A 310 -3.28 47.61 16.57
C MET A 310 -2.96 48.93 17.27
N ALA A 311 -2.79 48.86 18.59
CA ALA A 311 -2.20 49.93 19.37
C ALA A 311 -1.45 49.34 20.56
N VAL A 312 -0.24 49.86 20.78
CA VAL A 312 0.50 49.93 22.05
C VAL A 312 1.57 48.83 22.30
N LEU A 313 2.82 49.32 22.31
CA LEU A 313 4.07 48.85 22.96
C LEU A 313 5.10 48.04 22.15
N LEU A 314 5.95 48.79 21.43
CA LEU A 314 7.39 48.49 21.30
C LEU A 314 8.17 49.42 22.23
N PRO A 315 9.20 48.96 22.96
CA PRO A 315 10.21 49.85 23.54
C PRO A 315 11.25 50.22 22.48
N ASN A 316 11.52 51.53 22.38
CA ASN A 316 12.51 52.18 21.52
C ASN A 316 13.96 51.88 22.00
N PRO A 317 14.94 51.62 21.12
CA PRO A 317 16.34 51.45 21.52
C PRO A 317 17.09 52.79 21.66
N ARG A 318 18.14 52.75 22.51
CA ARG A 318 19.31 53.66 22.66
C ARG A 318 19.30 54.64 23.84
N SER A 319 20.11 54.29 24.85
CA SER A 319 21.30 55.04 25.28
C SER A 319 22.26 54.08 25.97
#